data_AF-A0A914BTK4-F1
#
_entry.id   AF-A0A914BTK4-F1
#
_cell.length_a   1.000
_cell.length_b   1.000
_cell.length_c   1.000
_cell.angle_alpha   90.00
_cell.angle_beta   90.00
_cell.angle_gamma   90.00
#
_symmetry.space_group_name_H-M   'P 1'
#
loop_
_entity.id
_entity.type
_entity.pdbx_description
1 polymer ?
#
loop_
_entity_poly.entity_id
_entity_poly.type
_entity_poly.pdbx_seq_one_letter_code
_entity_poly.pdbx_strand_id
1 'polypeptide(L)'
;MIQHRRDNPCFLEYQTFIDALLEDELPEEQMHDDCVGYLIGGLQTVGILTSWALYFLAISPDCQEKLYLNVIEAVGQGDVEDMNHEDLRYVGQVIKETLRLSVLSTYISRYHDDDFELAGHVLKAGTTTVHAIGVVMEDPVLWPDPSKFDPE
;
A
#
# COMPACT_ATOMS: atom_id res chain seq x y z
N MET A 1 -0.35 12.40 -23.25
CA MET A 1 0.12 11.05 -22.87
C MET A 1 -0.55 9.98 -23.72
N ILE A 2 -1.89 9.92 -23.76
CA ILE A 2 -2.67 8.94 -24.54
C ILE A 2 -2.34 9.01 -26.04
N GLN A 3 -2.39 10.20 -26.65
CA GLN A 3 -2.02 10.36 -28.06
C GLN A 3 -0.58 9.92 -28.35
N HIS A 4 0.37 10.33 -27.50
CA HIS A 4 1.76 9.90 -27.60
C HIS A 4 1.90 8.37 -27.53
N ARG A 5 1.11 7.69 -26.67
CA ARG A 5 1.11 6.23 -26.57
C ARG A 5 0.52 5.55 -27.80
N ARG A 6 -0.55 6.10 -28.40
CA ARG A 6 -1.10 5.62 -29.67
C ARG A 6 -0.11 5.75 -30.82
N ASP A 7 0.60 6.87 -30.86
CA ASP A 7 1.62 7.15 -31.89
C ASP A 7 2.91 6.35 -31.67
N ASN A 8 3.14 5.86 -30.45
CA ASN A 8 4.32 5.09 -30.04
C ASN A 8 3.90 3.83 -29.27
N PRO A 9 3.27 2.86 -29.94
CA PRO A 9 2.87 1.62 -29.30
C PRO A 9 4.11 0.90 -28.76
N CYS A 10 3.96 0.29 -27.59
CA CYS A 10 5.07 -0.33 -26.90
C CYS A 10 5.19 -1.79 -27.27
N PHE A 11 6.44 -2.22 -27.41
CA PHE A 11 6.78 -3.59 -27.80
C PHE A 11 7.29 -4.40 -26.60
N LEU A 12 6.92 -4.01 -25.38
CA LEU A 12 7.21 -4.82 -24.20
C LEU A 12 6.42 -6.14 -24.29
N GLU A 13 6.99 -7.22 -23.76
CA GLU A 13 6.33 -8.53 -23.72
C GLU A 13 5.06 -8.55 -22.84
N TYR A 14 4.85 -7.48 -22.06
CA TYR A 14 3.71 -7.31 -21.16
C TYR A 14 2.91 -6.06 -21.49
N GLN A 15 1.60 -6.16 -21.31
CA GLN A 15 0.65 -5.07 -21.45
C GLN A 15 0.83 -4.08 -20.31
N THR A 16 0.96 -2.78 -20.61
CA THR A 16 1.01 -1.74 -19.57
C THR A 16 -0.40 -1.29 -19.20
N PHE A 17 -0.53 -0.63 -18.04
CA PHE A 17 -1.81 -0.05 -17.61
C PHE A 17 -2.43 0.88 -18.67
N ILE A 18 -1.62 1.68 -19.37
CA ILE A 18 -2.12 2.59 -20.42
C ILE A 18 -2.62 1.81 -21.63
N ASP A 19 -2.02 0.66 -21.95
CA ASP A 19 -2.49 -0.20 -23.05
C ASP A 19 -3.84 -0.84 -22.70
N ALA A 20 -4.02 -1.29 -21.46
CA ALA A 20 -5.30 -1.82 -20.98
C ALA A 20 -6.40 -0.76 -21.06
N LEU A 21 -6.13 0.50 -20.66
CA LEU A 21 -7.09 1.60 -20.80
C LEU A 21 -7.44 1.91 -22.27
N LEU A 22 -6.49 1.73 -23.20
CA LEU A 22 -6.71 1.94 -24.63
C LEU A 22 -7.62 0.86 -25.25
N GLU A 23 -7.60 -0.36 -24.71
CA GLU A 23 -8.46 -1.47 -25.16
C GLU A 23 -9.91 -1.33 -24.67
N ASP A 24 -10.14 -0.71 -23.52
CA ASP A 24 -11.46 -0.57 -22.89
C ASP A 24 -12.38 0.49 -23.56
N GLU A 25 -11.95 1.09 -24.68
CA GLU A 25 -12.68 2.11 -25.48
C GLU A 25 -13.31 3.26 -24.65
N LEU A 26 -12.70 3.59 -23.51
CA LEU A 26 -13.17 4.67 -22.64
C LEU A 26 -13.04 6.06 -23.31
N PRO A 27 -13.87 7.05 -22.93
CA PRO A 27 -13.67 8.43 -23.33
C PRO A 27 -12.26 8.92 -22.96
N GLU A 28 -11.61 9.67 -23.85
CA GLU A 28 -10.21 10.10 -23.64
C GLU A 28 -10.03 10.93 -22.35
N GLU A 29 -11.04 11.73 -21.98
CA GLU A 29 -11.06 12.47 -20.71
C GLU A 29 -11.05 11.52 -19.50
N GLN A 30 -11.89 10.48 -19.51
CA GLN A 30 -11.92 9.48 -18.44
C GLN A 30 -10.58 8.74 -18.33
N MET A 31 -10.01 8.32 -19.47
CA MET A 31 -8.69 7.67 -19.49
C MET A 31 -7.59 8.57 -18.93
N HIS A 32 -7.64 9.86 -19.23
CA HIS A 32 -6.70 10.84 -18.70
C HIS A 32 -6.83 10.97 -17.18
N ASP A 33 -8.06 11.12 -16.70
CA ASP A 33 -8.36 11.28 -15.28
C ASP A 33 -7.98 10.02 -14.48
N ASP A 34 -8.26 8.84 -15.02
CA ASP A 34 -7.82 7.58 -14.43
C ASP A 34 -6.29 7.52 -14.35
N CYS A 35 -5.57 7.81 -15.45
CA CYS A 35 -4.11 7.84 -15.44
C CYS A 35 -3.53 8.78 -14.38
N VAL A 36 -4.11 9.97 -14.24
CA VAL A 36 -3.69 10.94 -13.21
C VAL A 36 -4.01 10.40 -11.82
N GLY A 37 -5.21 9.83 -11.62
CA GLY A 37 -5.65 9.25 -10.36
C GLY A 37 -4.74 8.13 -9.88
N TYR A 38 -4.38 7.19 -10.75
CA TYR A 38 -3.47 6.08 -10.44
C TYR A 38 -2.05 6.59 -10.14
N LEU A 39 -1.55 7.55 -10.90
CA LEU A 39 -0.21 8.12 -10.68
C LEU A 39 -0.13 8.79 -9.30
N ILE A 40 -1.11 9.63 -8.96
CA ILE A 40 -1.16 10.32 -7.66
C ILE A 40 -1.33 9.30 -6.53
N GLY A 41 -2.28 8.39 -6.67
CA GLY A 41 -2.61 7.38 -5.66
C GLY A 41 -1.44 6.46 -5.31
N GLY A 42 -0.65 6.05 -6.32
CA GLY A 42 0.50 5.17 -6.11
C GLY A 42 1.78 5.89 -5.71
N LEU A 43 2.07 7.07 -6.26
CA LEU A 43 3.38 7.69 -6.11
C LEU A 43 3.62 8.23 -4.69
N GLN A 44 2.70 9.05 -4.18
CA GLN A 44 2.91 9.74 -2.91
C GLN A 44 2.84 8.78 -1.73
N THR A 45 1.86 7.87 -1.72
CA THR A 45 1.64 6.91 -0.63
C THR A 45 2.81 5.96 -0.47
N VAL A 46 3.30 5.36 -1.57
CA VAL A 46 4.44 4.44 -1.56
C VAL A 46 5.73 5.17 -1.21
N GLY A 47 5.94 6.40 -1.71
CA GLY A 47 7.12 7.19 -1.37
C GLY A 47 7.20 7.51 0.13
N ILE A 48 6.08 7.89 0.74
CA ILE A 48 6.01 8.15 2.19
C ILE A 48 6.22 6.85 2.99
N LEU A 49 5.54 5.76 2.61
CA LEU A 49 5.70 4.45 3.26
C LEU A 49 7.16 3.99 3.23
N THR A 50 7.82 4.09 2.08
CA THR A 50 9.22 3.69 1.91
C THR A 50 10.16 4.55 2.77
N SER A 51 9.88 5.85 2.86
CA SER A 51 10.66 6.76 3.72
C SER A 51 10.57 6.36 5.19
N TRP A 52 9.38 6.00 5.66
CA TRP A 52 9.18 5.49 7.02
C TRP A 52 9.83 4.13 7.25
N ALA A 53 9.76 3.21 6.29
CA ALA A 53 10.42 1.91 6.40
C ALA A 53 11.93 2.09 6.59
N LEU A 54 12.56 2.94 5.77
CA LEU A 54 13.98 3.27 5.89
C LEU A 54 14.31 3.92 7.24
N TYR A 55 13.46 4.83 7.72
CA TYR A 55 13.63 5.45 9.03
C TYR A 55 13.57 4.42 10.17
N PHE A 56 12.56 3.56 10.21
CA PHE A 56 12.40 2.56 11.27
C PHE A 56 13.51 1.52 11.26
N LEU A 57 13.95 1.09 10.10
CA LEU A 57 15.11 0.19 9.96
C LEU A 57 16.40 0.88 10.46
N ALA A 58 16.61 2.15 10.12
CA ALA A 58 17.79 2.90 10.56
C ALA A 58 17.87 3.07 12.09
N ILE A 59 16.73 3.13 12.78
CA ILE A 59 16.68 3.20 14.25
C ILE A 59 16.50 1.83 14.93
N SER A 60 16.38 0.75 14.16
CA SER A 60 16.20 -0.62 14.65
C SER A 60 17.23 -1.58 14.03
N PRO A 61 18.51 -1.50 14.43
CA PRO A 61 19.61 -2.23 13.78
C PRO A 61 19.40 -3.74 13.71
N ASP A 62 18.81 -4.34 14.75
CA ASP A 62 18.54 -5.79 14.78
C ASP A 62 17.53 -6.19 13.69
N CYS A 63 16.49 -5.36 13.47
CA CYS A 63 15.51 -5.58 12.41
C CYS A 63 16.12 -5.38 11.03
N GLN A 64 17.00 -4.38 10.88
CA GLN A 64 17.73 -4.11 9.64
C GLN A 64 18.65 -5.27 9.26
N GLU A 65 19.47 -5.74 10.19
CA GLU A 65 20.37 -6.87 9.96
C GLU A 65 19.59 -8.13 9.59
N LYS A 66 18.50 -8.42 10.32
CA LYS A 66 17.64 -9.56 10.03
C LYS A 66 16.98 -9.47 8.64
N LEU A 67 16.51 -8.28 8.25
CA LEU A 67 15.96 -8.06 6.91
C LEU A 67 17.02 -8.27 5.85
N TYR A 68 18.22 -7.73 6.06
CA TYR A 68 19.35 -7.91 5.14
C TYR A 68 19.68 -9.39 4.96
N LEU A 69 19.88 -10.13 6.06
CA LEU A 69 20.18 -11.56 6.04
C LEU A 69 19.08 -12.37 5.33
N ASN A 70 17.81 -12.08 5.61
CA ASN A 70 16.68 -12.74 4.95
C ASN A 70 16.67 -12.51 3.44
N VAL A 71 16.90 -11.27 2.99
CA VAL A 71 16.92 -10.94 1.56
C VAL A 71 18.12 -11.55 0.85
N ILE A 72 19.33 -11.48 1.42
CA ILE A 72 20.50 -12.06 0.75
C ILE A 72 20.46 -13.59 0.70
N GLU A 73 19.87 -14.24 1.71
CA GLU A 73 19.71 -15.69 1.73
C GLU A 73 18.71 -16.13 0.66
N ALA A 74 17.59 -15.42 0.54
CA ALA A 74 16.57 -15.67 -0.46
C ALA A 74 17.06 -15.44 -1.90
N VAL A 75 17.74 -14.31 -2.15
CA VAL A 75 18.26 -13.99 -3.48
C VAL A 75 19.40 -14.94 -3.86
N GLY A 76 20.30 -15.25 -2.93
CA GLY A 76 21.43 -16.16 -3.18
C GLY A 76 22.30 -15.71 -4.36
N GLN A 77 22.24 -16.45 -5.47
CA GLN A 77 22.90 -16.11 -6.74
C GLN A 77 21.92 -15.77 -7.88
N GLY A 78 20.61 -15.77 -7.62
CA GLY A 78 19.57 -15.41 -8.57
C GLY A 78 19.25 -13.92 -8.56
N ASP A 79 18.16 -13.55 -9.21
CA ASP A 79 17.63 -12.20 -9.23
C ASP A 79 16.48 -12.04 -8.20
N VAL A 80 16.15 -10.79 -7.84
CA VAL A 80 15.06 -10.51 -6.87
C VAL A 80 13.72 -11.01 -7.39
N GLU A 81 13.56 -11.03 -8.71
CA GLU A 81 12.41 -11.55 -9.44
C GLU A 81 12.16 -13.05 -9.23
N ASP A 82 13.17 -13.80 -8.79
CA ASP A 82 13.07 -15.24 -8.50
C ASP A 82 12.57 -15.53 -7.08
N MET A 83 12.46 -14.51 -6.21
CA MET A 83 12.00 -14.68 -4.84
C MET A 83 10.54 -15.13 -4.78
N ASN A 84 10.26 -16.09 -3.90
CA ASN A 84 8.90 -16.58 -3.67
C ASN A 84 8.23 -15.91 -2.45
N HIS A 85 6.99 -16.30 -2.17
CA HIS A 85 6.22 -15.74 -1.06
C HIS A 85 6.82 -16.02 0.33
N GLU A 86 7.48 -17.16 0.53
CA GLU A 86 8.13 -17.50 1.80
C GLU A 86 9.37 -16.65 2.03
N ASP A 87 10.14 -16.41 0.97
CA ASP A 87 11.32 -15.54 0.97
C ASP A 87 10.97 -14.09 1.37
N LEU A 88 9.83 -13.61 0.90
CA LEU A 88 9.33 -12.25 1.15
C LEU A 88 8.57 -12.11 2.49
N ARG A 89 8.49 -13.16 3.30
CA ARG A 89 7.67 -13.14 4.52
C ARG A 89 8.10 -12.04 5.49
N TYR A 90 9.41 -11.95 5.77
CA TYR A 90 9.92 -10.94 6.71
C TYR A 90 9.91 -9.54 6.10
N VAL A 91 10.14 -9.40 4.79
CA VAL A 91 9.92 -8.14 4.05
C VAL A 91 8.48 -7.66 4.23
N GLY A 92 7.50 -8.55 4.05
CA GLY A 92 6.09 -8.26 4.24
C GLY A 92 5.74 -7.87 5.69
N GLN A 93 6.38 -8.50 6.67
CA GLN A 93 6.26 -8.15 8.09
C GLN A 93 6.78 -6.73 8.36
N VAL A 94 7.97 -6.39 7.84
CA VAL A 94 8.55 -5.04 7.96
C VAL A 94 7.63 -3.98 7.35
N ILE A 95 7.05 -4.24 6.17
CA ILE A 95 6.12 -3.32 5.52
C ILE A 95 4.85 -3.14 6.37
N LYS A 96 4.27 -4.23 6.89
CA LYS A 96 3.08 -4.17 7.75
C LYS A 96 3.32 -3.40 9.03
N GLU A 97 4.46 -3.63 9.68
CA GLU A 97 4.79 -2.93 10.91
C GLU A 97 5.12 -1.46 10.67
N THR A 98 5.75 -1.15 9.52
CA THR A 98 5.92 0.23 9.06
C THR A 98 4.57 0.92 8.90
N LEU A 99 3.59 0.27 8.27
CA LEU A 99 2.23 0.81 8.11
C LEU A 99 1.55 1.06 9.46
N ARG A 100 1.70 0.13 10.42
CA ARG A 100 1.13 0.26 11.76
C ARG A 100 1.70 1.47 12.50
N LEU A 101 3.02 1.62 12.51
CA LEU A 101 3.70 2.67 13.30
C LEU A 101 3.77 4.04 12.65
N SER A 102 3.86 4.10 11.32
CA SER A 102 3.89 5.39 10.61
C SER A 102 2.53 6.07 10.59
N VAL A 103 1.45 5.33 10.82
CA VAL A 103 0.05 5.79 10.81
C VAL A 103 -0.21 6.72 9.62
N LEU A 104 0.05 6.22 8.40
CA LEU A 104 -0.03 7.03 7.17
C LEU A 104 -1.37 7.74 6.98
N SER A 105 -2.45 7.17 7.52
CA SER A 105 -3.73 7.83 7.66
C SER A 105 -4.29 7.57 9.06
N THR A 106 -4.70 8.63 9.74
CA THR A 106 -5.26 8.55 11.09
C THR A 106 -6.72 8.08 11.09
N TYR A 107 -7.44 8.31 9.99
CA TYR A 107 -8.82 7.88 9.83
C TYR A 107 -9.15 7.47 8.40
N ILE A 108 -10.29 6.81 8.25
CA ILE A 108 -10.91 6.56 6.95
C ILE A 108 -12.42 6.82 7.07
N SER A 109 -12.98 7.53 6.10
CA SER A 109 -14.42 7.82 6.06
C SER A 109 -15.16 6.85 5.15
N ARG A 110 -16.42 6.58 5.48
CA ARG A 110 -17.36 5.84 4.65
C ARG A 110 -18.68 6.58 4.60
N TYR A 111 -19.31 6.56 3.44
CA TYR A 111 -20.66 7.04 3.22
C TYR A 111 -21.52 5.83 2.86
N HIS A 112 -22.74 5.78 3.39
CA HIS A 112 -23.64 4.65 3.22
C HIS A 112 -24.94 5.13 2.61
N ASP A 113 -25.33 4.53 1.49
CA ASP A 113 -26.57 4.83 0.78
C ASP A 113 -27.80 4.16 1.42
N ASP A 114 -27.57 3.11 2.21
CA ASP A 114 -28.60 2.33 2.90
C ASP A 114 -28.42 2.37 4.42
N ASP A 115 -29.53 2.15 5.13
CA ASP A 115 -29.51 1.89 6.57
C ASP A 115 -28.70 0.61 6.84
N PHE A 116 -27.81 0.63 7.85
CA PHE A 116 -27.07 -0.57 8.27
C PHE A 116 -26.88 -0.64 9.78
N GLU A 117 -26.66 -1.85 10.29
CA GLU A 117 -26.42 -2.09 11.71
C GLU A 117 -24.92 -2.29 11.98
N LEU A 118 -24.39 -1.55 12.95
CA LEU A 118 -23.02 -1.67 13.44
C LEU A 118 -23.00 -1.76 14.96
N ALA A 119 -22.49 -2.87 15.49
CA ALA A 119 -22.38 -3.11 16.94
C ALA A 119 -23.71 -2.87 17.71
N GLY A 120 -24.85 -3.23 17.13
CA GLY A 120 -26.19 -3.04 17.71
C GLY A 120 -26.80 -1.64 17.50
N HIS A 121 -26.11 -0.76 16.77
CA HIS A 121 -26.61 0.58 16.42
C HIS A 121 -27.03 0.64 14.95
N VAL A 122 -28.25 1.09 14.69
CA VAL A 122 -28.72 1.36 13.32
C VAL A 122 -28.25 2.75 12.89
N LEU A 123 -27.39 2.78 11.88
CA LEU A 123 -26.94 3.98 11.20
C LEU A 123 -27.84 4.21 9.99
N LYS A 124 -28.32 5.45 9.83
CA LYS A 124 -29.24 5.81 8.76
C LYS A 124 -28.50 6.09 7.45
N ALA A 125 -29.14 5.78 6.34
CA ALA A 125 -28.72 6.22 5.01
C ALA A 125 -28.33 7.72 5.02
N GLY A 126 -27.22 8.04 4.36
CA GLY A 126 -26.64 9.38 4.34
C GLY A 126 -25.75 9.72 5.53
N THR A 127 -25.56 8.81 6.49
CA THR A 127 -24.62 9.01 7.61
C THR A 127 -23.19 8.69 7.19
N THR A 128 -22.31 9.70 7.23
CA THR A 128 -20.87 9.49 7.10
C THR A 128 -20.31 8.91 8.40
N THR A 129 -19.65 7.75 8.33
CA THR A 129 -18.86 7.22 9.44
C THR A 129 -17.39 7.56 9.25
N VAL A 130 -16.69 7.76 10.36
CA VAL A 130 -15.23 8.00 10.39
C VAL A 130 -14.62 6.94 11.30
N HIS A 131 -13.77 6.09 10.74
CA HIS A 131 -13.08 5.04 11.47
C HIS A 131 -11.69 5.54 11.84
N ALA A 132 -11.41 5.65 13.13
CA ALA A 132 -10.13 6.13 13.66
C ALA A 132 -9.06 5.02 13.61
N ILE A 133 -8.68 4.59 12.41
CA ILE A 133 -7.74 3.46 12.21
C ILE A 133 -6.39 3.69 12.88
N GLY A 134 -5.90 4.93 12.94
CA GLY A 134 -4.63 5.24 13.61
C GLY A 134 -4.69 4.98 15.12
N VAL A 135 -5.84 5.26 15.75
CA VAL A 135 -6.04 4.97 17.18
C VAL A 135 -5.98 3.47 17.44
N VAL A 136 -6.57 2.67 16.55
CA VAL A 136 -6.55 1.20 16.66
C VAL A 136 -5.14 0.63 16.46
N MET A 137 -4.32 1.25 15.61
CA MET A 137 -2.92 0.85 15.36
C MET A 137 -1.98 1.13 16.55
N GLU A 138 -2.36 2.06 17.42
CA GLU A 138 -1.61 2.46 18.61
C GLU A 138 -2.23 1.93 19.93
N ASP A 139 -3.35 1.21 19.86
CA ASP A 139 -4.07 0.73 21.05
C ASP A 139 -3.24 -0.34 21.81
N PRO A 140 -2.80 -0.07 23.05
CA PRO A 140 -1.98 -1.00 23.82
C PRO A 140 -2.74 -2.28 24.24
N VAL A 141 -4.07 -2.31 24.12
CA VAL A 141 -4.88 -3.53 24.32
C VAL A 141 -4.69 -4.50 23.16
N LEU A 142 -4.47 -3.98 21.95
CA LEU A 142 -4.30 -4.78 20.72
C LEU A 142 -2.83 -5.01 20.39
N TRP A 143 -1.97 -4.05 20.69
CA TRP A 143 -0.54 -4.07 20.35
C TRP A 143 0.32 -3.91 21.61
N PRO A 144 0.97 -4.99 22.07
CA PRO A 144 1.97 -4.89 23.12
C PRO A 144 3.10 -3.94 22.68
N ASP A 145 3.47 -2.99 23.53
CA ASP A 145 4.49 -1.96 23.24
C ASP A 145 4.24 -1.21 21.91
N PRO A 146 3.12 -0.47 21.77
CA PRO A 146 2.66 0.06 20.48
C PRO A 146 3.61 1.06 19.83
N SER A 147 4.58 1.62 20.56
CA SER A 147 5.62 2.52 20.04
C SER A 147 6.90 1.82 19.58
N LYS A 148 7.04 0.51 19.81
CA LYS A 148 8.20 -0.29 19.42
C LYS A 148 8.00 -0.79 17.99
N PHE A 149 9.04 -0.65 17.15
CA PHE A 149 9.09 -1.28 15.84
C PHE A 149 9.44 -2.75 15.99
N ASP A 150 8.44 -3.62 15.85
CA ASP A 150 8.58 -5.07 15.99
C ASP A 150 7.82 -5.81 14.88
N PRO A 151 8.50 -6.20 13.79
CA PRO A 151 7.85 -6.90 12.67
C PRO A 151 7.27 -8.30 12.99
N GLU A 152 7.58 -8.90 14.14
CA GLU A 152 7.15 -10.26 14.52
C GLU A 152 5.93 -10.31 15.45
#